data_AF-A0A2G2BGW9-F1
#
_entry.id   AF-A0A2G2BGW9-F1
#
_cell.length_a   1.000
_cell.length_b   1.000
_cell.length_c   1.000
_cell.angle_alpha   90.00
_cell.angle_beta   90.00
_cell.angle_gamma   90.00
#
_symmetry.space_group_name_H-M   'P 1'
#
loop_
_entity.id
_entity.type
_entity.pdbx_description
1 polymer ?
#
loop_
_entity_poly.entity_id
_entity_poly.type
_entity_poly.pdbx_seq_one_letter_code
_entity_poly.pdbx_strand_id
1 'polypeptide(L)'
;MSEKFAVTAHKDCIKALAGEHWSHPHNLQTVTTSLEQLLKVTVTEAESRQLYVLSSNVDEKHDDADTLFGADVVDAFPHAEFDISEAGKCLSFGLWTACVMHTMRVLEIGLRALALSVDVVHSENWNQTLIGIENALRKINKKTDGDSAAQKAAEAGTHLRFIKNAYRNQAMHSHSEYDEQDAKRIFGDARSLMQYLAEATPDR
;
A
#
# COMPACT_ATOMS: atom_id res chain seq x y z
N MET A 1 -33.17 6.64 7.26
CA MET A 1 -34.29 7.04 8.15
C MET A 1 -33.77 7.85 9.34
N SER A 2 -32.63 7.48 9.94
CA SER A 2 -31.95 8.16 11.05
C SER A 2 -31.59 9.64 10.82
N GLU A 3 -31.14 10.01 9.62
CA GLU A 3 -30.70 11.38 9.30
C GLU A 3 -31.79 12.44 9.51
N LYS A 4 -33.01 12.20 8.99
CA LYS A 4 -34.14 13.14 9.17
C LYS A 4 -34.51 13.32 10.65
N PHE A 5 -34.39 12.25 11.45
CA PHE A 5 -34.63 12.31 12.90
C PHE A 5 -33.54 13.12 13.60
N ALA A 6 -32.26 12.88 13.28
CA ALA A 6 -31.15 13.65 13.85
C ALA A 6 -31.24 15.15 13.50
N VAL A 7 -31.56 15.49 12.25
CA VAL A 7 -31.72 16.89 11.82
C VAL A 7 -32.87 17.58 12.56
N THR A 8 -33.97 16.86 12.81
CA THR A 8 -35.11 17.39 13.57
C THR A 8 -34.74 17.61 15.03
N ALA A 9 -34.16 16.59 15.67
CA ALA A 9 -33.70 16.68 17.06
C ALA A 9 -32.67 17.81 17.26
N HIS A 10 -31.73 17.97 16.31
CA HIS A 10 -30.77 19.07 16.34
C HIS A 10 -31.46 20.44 16.29
N LYS A 11 -32.40 20.63 15.37
CA LYS A 11 -33.15 21.89 15.23
C LYS A 11 -34.00 22.20 16.46
N ASP A 12 -34.67 21.20 17.02
CA ASP A 12 -35.50 21.36 18.21
C ASP A 12 -34.66 21.72 19.44
N CYS A 13 -33.48 21.09 19.59
CA CYS A 13 -32.51 21.42 20.62
C CYS A 13 -32.04 22.89 20.51
N ILE A 14 -31.59 23.31 19.33
CA ILE A 14 -31.11 24.69 19.09
C ILE A 14 -32.24 25.70 19.32
N LYS A 15 -33.46 25.42 18.87
CA LYS A 15 -34.61 26.30 19.06
C LYS A 15 -34.98 26.45 20.54
N ALA A 16 -34.94 25.37 21.31
CA ALA A 16 -35.23 25.40 22.74
C ALA A 16 -34.15 26.16 23.54
N LEU A 17 -32.87 26.03 23.16
CA LEU A 17 -31.75 26.74 23.79
C LEU A 17 -31.68 28.23 23.44
N ALA A 18 -32.09 28.61 22.22
CA ALA A 18 -32.01 29.99 21.74
C ALA A 18 -33.17 30.91 22.22
N GLY A 19 -34.18 30.36 22.90
CA GLY A 19 -35.32 31.14 23.40
C GLY A 19 -35.02 31.90 24.70
N GLU A 20 -35.68 33.04 24.92
CA GLU A 20 -35.59 33.88 26.14
C GLU A 20 -35.97 33.12 27.44
N HIS A 21 -36.54 31.94 27.31
CA HIS A 21 -37.12 31.11 28.36
C HIS A 21 -36.59 29.67 28.33
N TRP A 22 -35.35 29.46 27.88
CA TRP A 22 -34.74 28.14 27.74
C TRP A 22 -34.73 27.31 29.03
N SER A 23 -34.67 27.96 30.20
CA SER A 23 -34.64 27.32 31.53
C SER A 23 -36.02 26.86 32.03
N HIS A 24 -37.10 27.12 31.29
CA HIS A 24 -38.41 26.61 31.66
C HIS A 24 -38.46 25.07 31.55
N PRO A 25 -39.20 24.38 32.45
CA PRO A 25 -39.23 22.91 32.50
C PRO A 25 -39.52 22.23 31.16
N HIS A 26 -40.44 22.79 30.37
CA HIS A 26 -40.79 22.27 29.04
C HIS A 26 -39.62 22.35 28.04
N ASN A 27 -38.87 23.45 28.06
CA ASN A 27 -37.74 23.65 27.13
C ASN A 27 -36.55 22.79 27.55
N LEU A 28 -36.29 22.66 28.86
CA LEU A 28 -35.31 21.71 29.39
C LEU A 28 -35.64 20.27 28.99
N GLN A 29 -36.92 19.87 29.10
CA GLN A 29 -37.36 18.54 28.64
C GLN A 29 -37.14 18.34 27.14
N THR A 30 -37.43 19.37 26.33
CA THR A 30 -37.20 19.35 24.88
C THR A 30 -35.71 19.17 24.55
N VAL A 31 -34.83 19.89 25.26
CA VAL A 31 -33.37 19.76 25.11
C VAL A 31 -32.91 18.35 25.50
N THR A 32 -33.33 17.84 26.66
CA THR A 32 -32.97 16.49 27.13
C THR A 32 -33.38 15.43 26.12
N THR A 33 -34.64 15.42 25.68
CA THR A 33 -35.13 14.45 24.70
C THR A 33 -34.41 14.57 23.36
N SER A 34 -34.09 15.79 22.91
CA SER A 34 -33.34 16.00 21.68
C SER A 34 -31.90 15.49 21.79
N LEU A 35 -31.23 15.69 22.92
CA LEU A 35 -29.89 15.16 23.18
C LEU A 35 -29.88 13.64 23.26
N GLU A 36 -30.86 13.03 23.92
CA GLU A 36 -31.03 11.58 23.96
C GLU A 36 -31.23 10.99 22.56
N GLN A 37 -32.03 11.65 21.72
CA GLN A 37 -32.23 11.25 20.33
C GLN A 37 -30.96 11.36 19.50
N LEU A 38 -30.22 12.46 19.63
CA LEU A 38 -28.94 12.66 18.93
C LEU A 38 -27.90 11.61 19.37
N LEU A 39 -27.80 11.35 20.67
CA LEU A 39 -26.90 10.32 21.20
C LEU A 39 -27.29 8.94 20.66
N LYS A 40 -28.58 8.59 20.72
CA LYS A 40 -29.09 7.32 20.21
C LYS A 40 -28.78 7.14 18.72
N VAL A 41 -29.08 8.14 17.90
CA VAL A 41 -28.79 8.07 16.46
C VAL A 41 -27.28 7.95 16.21
N THR A 42 -26.46 8.72 16.91
CA THR A 42 -25.00 8.67 16.76
C THR A 42 -24.46 7.28 17.11
N VAL A 43 -24.89 6.71 18.25
CA VAL A 43 -24.48 5.37 18.68
C VAL A 43 -24.97 4.31 17.69
N THR A 44 -26.25 4.34 17.29
CA THR A 44 -26.79 3.36 16.33
C THR A 44 -26.07 3.44 14.97
N GLU A 45 -25.81 4.64 14.46
CA GLU A 45 -25.06 4.81 13.20
C GLU A 45 -23.62 4.33 13.35
N ALA A 46 -22.96 4.63 14.47
CA ALA A 46 -21.60 4.17 14.75
C ALA A 46 -21.53 2.64 14.88
N GLU A 47 -22.47 2.01 15.59
CA GLU A 47 -22.57 0.56 15.75
C GLU A 47 -22.88 -0.15 14.42
N SER A 48 -23.58 0.52 13.50
CA SER A 48 -23.91 -0.03 12.18
C SER A 48 -22.75 0.00 11.19
N ARG A 49 -21.61 0.62 11.53
CA ARG A 49 -20.46 0.83 10.64
C ARG A 49 -19.20 0.21 11.24
N GLN A 50 -18.38 -0.38 10.39
CA GLN A 50 -17.00 -0.68 10.76
C GLN A 50 -16.14 0.55 10.48
N LEU A 51 -15.49 1.07 11.52
CA LEU A 51 -14.58 2.21 11.44
C LEU A 51 -13.16 1.72 11.64
N TYR A 52 -12.28 2.05 10.71
CA TYR A 52 -10.84 1.81 10.82
C TYR A 52 -10.16 3.16 11.02
N VAL A 53 -9.56 3.35 12.19
CA VAL A 53 -8.84 4.58 12.52
C VAL A 53 -7.37 4.38 12.21
N LEU A 54 -6.84 5.23 11.34
CA LEU A 54 -5.44 5.24 10.97
C LEU A 54 -4.72 6.22 11.89
N SER A 55 -3.53 5.84 12.35
CA SER A 55 -2.69 6.75 13.14
C SER A 55 -2.22 7.90 12.25
N SER A 56 -2.30 9.13 12.76
CA SER A 56 -1.84 10.33 12.04
C SER A 56 -0.32 10.38 11.83
N ASN A 57 0.43 9.46 12.47
CA ASN A 57 1.88 9.34 12.36
C ASN A 57 2.31 8.33 11.28
N VAL A 58 1.40 7.92 10.41
CA VAL A 58 1.73 7.02 9.31
C VAL A 58 2.05 7.87 8.09
N ASP A 59 3.26 8.44 8.09
CA ASP A 59 3.84 9.05 6.90
C ASP A 59 3.76 8.03 5.73
N GLU A 60 3.10 8.43 4.63
CA GLU A 60 3.09 7.79 3.29
C GLU A 60 2.27 6.50 3.04
N LYS A 61 1.11 6.24 3.67
CA LYS A 61 0.48 4.90 3.51
C LYS A 61 -0.95 4.82 2.97
N HIS A 62 -1.53 5.89 2.44
CA HIS A 62 -2.76 5.77 1.64
C HIS A 62 -2.68 6.49 0.31
N ASP A 63 -1.47 6.74 -0.12
CA ASP A 63 -1.24 7.50 -1.34
C ASP A 63 -1.37 6.57 -2.56
N ASP A 64 -1.52 7.20 -3.72
CA ASP A 64 -1.53 6.53 -5.01
C ASP A 64 -0.16 5.94 -5.37
N ALA A 65 -0.12 5.13 -6.42
CA ALA A 65 1.11 4.51 -6.88
C ALA A 65 2.21 5.53 -7.22
N ASP A 66 1.83 6.70 -7.75
CA ASP A 66 2.74 7.80 -8.06
C ASP A 66 3.47 8.30 -6.81
N THR A 67 2.74 8.48 -5.72
CA THR A 67 3.35 8.91 -4.45
C THR A 67 4.15 7.79 -3.81
N LEU A 68 3.65 6.55 -3.88
CA LEU A 68 4.29 5.41 -3.21
C LEU A 68 5.61 5.01 -3.88
N PHE A 69 5.62 4.90 -5.22
CA PHE A 69 6.73 4.35 -6.00
C PHE A 69 7.36 5.36 -6.96
N GLY A 70 6.69 6.47 -7.26
CA GLY A 70 7.12 7.50 -8.21
C GLY A 70 6.38 7.41 -9.55
N ALA A 71 6.07 8.57 -10.15
CA ALA A 71 5.39 8.66 -11.44
C ALA A 71 6.15 7.91 -12.56
N ASP A 72 7.49 7.99 -12.58
CA ASP A 72 8.32 7.29 -13.56
C ASP A 72 8.10 5.76 -13.52
N VAL A 73 7.82 5.21 -12.34
CA VAL A 73 7.50 3.78 -12.19
C VAL A 73 6.14 3.47 -12.77
N VAL A 74 5.14 4.32 -12.53
CA VAL A 74 3.77 4.11 -13.05
C VAL A 74 3.75 4.25 -14.57
N ASP A 75 4.48 5.21 -15.11
CA ASP A 75 4.63 5.40 -16.56
C ASP A 75 5.36 4.23 -17.23
N ALA A 76 6.45 3.74 -16.64
CA ALA A 76 7.20 2.59 -17.18
C ALA A 76 6.45 1.25 -16.99
N PHE A 77 5.69 1.11 -15.89
CA PHE A 77 5.03 -0.13 -15.47
C PHE A 77 3.56 0.10 -15.05
N PRO A 78 2.67 0.53 -15.96
CA PRO A 78 1.27 0.82 -15.62
C PRO A 78 0.50 -0.41 -15.12
N HIS A 79 0.97 -1.62 -15.45
CA HIS A 79 0.40 -2.87 -14.96
C HIS A 79 0.68 -3.13 -13.47
N ALA A 80 1.66 -2.43 -12.87
CA ALA A 80 1.99 -2.53 -11.46
C ALA A 80 1.16 -1.57 -10.58
N GLU A 81 0.58 -0.51 -11.18
CA GLU A 81 -0.09 0.59 -10.47
C GLU A 81 -1.15 0.11 -9.47
N PHE A 82 -2.01 -0.81 -9.91
CA PHE A 82 -3.06 -1.38 -9.05
C PHE A 82 -2.46 -2.09 -7.83
N ASP A 83 -1.47 -2.97 -8.04
CA ASP A 83 -0.89 -3.75 -6.96
C ASP A 83 -0.01 -2.89 -6.02
N ILE A 84 0.63 -1.84 -6.53
CA ILE A 84 1.33 -0.85 -5.69
C ILE A 84 0.33 -0.16 -4.76
N SER A 85 -0.79 0.35 -5.31
CA SER A 85 -1.82 1.06 -4.56
C SER A 85 -2.47 0.17 -3.50
N GLU A 86 -2.81 -1.08 -3.85
CA GLU A 86 -3.40 -2.03 -2.90
C GLU A 86 -2.40 -2.47 -1.81
N ALA A 87 -1.13 -2.65 -2.16
CA ALA A 87 -0.07 -2.92 -1.19
C ALA A 87 0.08 -1.77 -0.18
N GLY A 88 0.07 -0.51 -0.65
CA GLY A 88 0.11 0.68 0.21
C GLY A 88 -1.05 0.73 1.20
N LYS A 89 -2.30 0.54 0.72
CA LYS A 89 -3.48 0.46 1.59
C LYS A 89 -3.36 -0.65 2.63
N CYS A 90 -2.93 -1.84 2.23
CA CYS A 90 -2.72 -2.96 3.15
C CYS A 90 -1.67 -2.62 4.22
N LEU A 91 -0.58 -1.95 3.83
CA LEU A 91 0.47 -1.50 4.75
C LEU A 91 -0.03 -0.44 5.74
N SER A 92 -1.01 0.38 5.37
CA SER A 92 -1.66 1.30 6.30
C SER A 92 -2.58 0.62 7.30
N PHE A 93 -3.38 -0.33 6.83
CA PHE A 93 -4.41 -0.98 7.64
C PHE A 93 -3.86 -2.11 8.51
N GLY A 94 -2.55 -2.34 8.53
CA GLY A 94 -1.97 -3.44 9.30
C GLY A 94 -2.17 -4.81 8.68
N LEU A 95 -2.51 -4.87 7.39
CA LEU A 95 -2.75 -6.11 6.65
C LEU A 95 -1.44 -6.61 6.03
N TRP A 96 -0.47 -6.95 6.88
CA TRP A 96 0.91 -7.24 6.50
C TRP A 96 1.03 -8.34 5.44
N THR A 97 0.36 -9.47 5.64
CA THR A 97 0.35 -10.56 4.67
C THR A 97 -0.25 -10.14 3.33
N ALA A 98 -1.36 -9.38 3.33
CA ALA A 98 -1.98 -8.90 2.09
C ALA A 98 -1.07 -7.89 1.36
N CYS A 99 -0.40 -7.01 2.10
CA CYS A 99 0.60 -6.09 1.54
C CYS A 99 1.69 -6.87 0.80
N VAL A 100 2.25 -7.91 1.42
CA VAL A 100 3.30 -8.73 0.79
C VAL A 100 2.76 -9.49 -0.43
N MET A 101 1.52 -9.98 -0.41
CA MET A 101 0.91 -10.64 -1.57
C MET A 101 0.76 -9.72 -2.78
N HIS A 102 0.29 -8.48 -2.58
CA HIS A 102 0.25 -7.48 -3.66
C HIS A 102 1.66 -7.07 -4.10
N THR A 103 2.57 -6.85 -3.16
CA THR A 103 3.96 -6.50 -3.46
C THR A 103 4.64 -7.56 -4.33
N MET A 104 4.25 -8.83 -4.21
CA MET A 104 4.86 -9.90 -5.00
C MET A 104 4.35 -9.99 -6.42
N ARG A 105 3.15 -9.49 -6.67
CA ARG A 105 2.68 -9.25 -8.04
C ARG A 105 3.45 -8.09 -8.69
N VAL A 106 3.84 -7.08 -7.91
CA VAL A 106 4.76 -6.02 -8.38
C VAL A 106 6.15 -6.59 -8.66
N LEU A 107 6.69 -7.41 -7.76
CA LEU A 107 8.00 -8.05 -7.95
C LEU A 107 8.04 -9.02 -9.14
N GLU A 108 6.93 -9.69 -9.50
CA GLU A 108 6.83 -10.48 -10.74
C GLU A 108 7.12 -9.62 -11.98
N ILE A 109 6.53 -8.41 -12.04
CA ILE A 109 6.74 -7.47 -13.14
C ILE A 109 8.20 -7.02 -13.16
N GLY A 110 8.75 -6.65 -12.00
CA GLY A 110 10.15 -6.27 -11.86
C GLY A 110 11.13 -7.40 -12.24
N LEU A 111 10.85 -8.63 -11.82
CA LEU A 111 11.65 -9.81 -12.16
C LEU A 111 11.68 -10.05 -13.67
N ARG A 112 10.55 -9.90 -14.35
CA ARG A 112 10.45 -10.01 -15.81
C ARG A 112 11.24 -8.93 -16.53
N ALA A 113 11.12 -7.68 -16.09
CA ALA A 113 11.88 -6.57 -16.65
C ALA A 113 13.39 -6.72 -16.42
N LEU A 114 13.80 -7.17 -15.24
CA LEU A 114 15.20 -7.47 -14.93
C LEU A 114 15.73 -8.65 -15.76
N ALA A 115 14.92 -9.68 -16.00
CA ALA A 115 15.31 -10.79 -16.88
C ALA A 115 15.56 -10.29 -18.31
N LEU A 116 14.67 -9.43 -18.83
CA LEU A 116 14.79 -8.84 -20.15
C LEU A 116 16.06 -7.99 -20.31
N SER A 117 16.43 -7.22 -19.28
CA SER A 117 17.61 -6.34 -19.35
C SER A 117 18.94 -7.08 -19.45
N VAL A 118 18.97 -8.38 -19.10
CA VAL A 118 20.15 -9.25 -19.21
C VAL A 118 19.97 -10.41 -20.19
N ASP A 119 18.99 -10.30 -21.09
CA ASP A 119 18.68 -11.30 -22.12
C ASP A 119 18.42 -12.72 -21.56
N VAL A 120 17.70 -12.79 -20.44
CA VAL A 120 17.27 -14.04 -19.80
C VAL A 120 15.79 -14.25 -20.05
N VAL A 121 15.43 -15.44 -20.52
CA VAL A 121 14.03 -15.83 -20.70
C VAL A 121 13.34 -15.97 -19.34
N HIS A 122 12.24 -15.23 -19.17
CA HIS A 122 11.40 -15.34 -17.99
C HIS A 122 10.60 -16.65 -17.99
N SER A 123 10.75 -17.44 -16.92
CA SER A 123 10.00 -18.68 -16.67
C SER A 123 8.92 -18.47 -15.61
N GLU A 124 7.84 -19.25 -15.65
CA GLU A 124 6.85 -19.33 -14.57
C GLU A 124 7.48 -19.78 -13.24
N ASN A 125 8.58 -20.53 -13.31
CA ASN A 125 9.38 -20.87 -12.14
C ASN A 125 10.38 -19.75 -11.84
N TRP A 126 10.04 -18.91 -10.85
CA TRP A 126 10.90 -17.82 -10.38
C TRP A 126 12.34 -18.26 -10.13
N ASN A 127 12.55 -19.42 -9.50
CA ASN A 127 13.90 -19.88 -9.19
C ASN A 127 14.74 -20.11 -10.45
N GLN A 128 14.13 -20.56 -11.56
CA GLN A 128 14.83 -20.69 -12.85
C GLN A 128 15.22 -19.31 -13.39
N THR A 129 14.29 -18.35 -13.39
CA THR A 129 14.56 -16.96 -13.82
C THR A 129 15.67 -16.32 -12.98
N LEU A 130 15.59 -16.45 -11.65
CA LEU A 130 16.57 -15.91 -10.70
C LEU A 130 17.97 -16.48 -10.93
N ILE A 131 18.08 -17.80 -11.15
CA ILE A 131 19.36 -18.45 -11.47
C ILE A 131 19.89 -17.97 -12.84
N GLY A 132 19.01 -17.82 -13.82
CA GLY A 132 19.36 -17.28 -15.14
C GLY A 132 19.96 -15.88 -15.07
N ILE A 133 19.28 -14.96 -14.38
CA ILE A 133 19.75 -13.59 -14.17
C ILE A 133 21.08 -13.60 -13.41
N GLU A 134 21.19 -14.36 -12.33
CA GLU A 134 22.43 -14.44 -11.54
C GLU A 134 23.63 -14.90 -12.40
N ASN A 135 23.41 -15.89 -13.27
CA ASN A 135 24.44 -16.38 -14.18
C ASN A 135 24.79 -15.36 -15.27
N ALA A 136 23.82 -14.59 -15.78
CA ALA A 136 24.05 -13.53 -16.76
C ALA A 136 24.86 -12.39 -16.14
N LEU A 137 24.46 -11.90 -14.97
CA LEU A 137 25.16 -10.83 -14.25
C LEU A 137 26.60 -11.20 -13.91
N ARG A 138 26.87 -12.45 -13.54
CA ARG A 138 28.25 -12.95 -13.23
C ARG A 138 29.20 -12.94 -14.43
N LYS A 139 28.68 -12.94 -15.66
CA LYS A 139 29.51 -12.90 -16.87
C LYS A 139 29.98 -11.49 -17.20
N ILE A 140 29.21 -10.49 -16.79
CA ILE A 140 29.52 -9.08 -17.02
C ILE A 140 30.74 -8.71 -16.16
N ASN A 141 31.81 -8.23 -16.79
CA ASN A 141 33.00 -7.82 -16.07
C ASN A 141 33.66 -6.59 -16.70
N LYS A 142 34.35 -5.82 -15.86
CA LYS A 142 34.97 -4.54 -16.23
C LYS A 142 35.96 -4.65 -17.40
N LYS A 143 36.61 -5.80 -17.59
CA LYS A 143 37.63 -5.97 -18.64
C LYS A 143 37.02 -6.16 -20.02
N THR A 144 35.90 -6.87 -20.12
CA THR A 144 35.23 -7.16 -21.40
C THR A 144 34.12 -6.17 -21.73
N ASP A 145 33.34 -5.76 -20.73
CA ASP A 145 32.09 -5.02 -20.92
C ASP A 145 32.21 -3.54 -20.49
N GLY A 146 33.34 -3.17 -19.88
CA GLY A 146 33.60 -1.82 -19.38
C GLY A 146 33.03 -1.56 -17.99
N ASP A 147 33.40 -0.40 -17.44
CA ASP A 147 33.10 -0.04 -16.05
C ASP A 147 31.60 0.19 -15.80
N SER A 148 30.94 0.89 -16.72
CA SER A 148 29.52 1.20 -16.60
C SER A 148 28.64 -0.07 -16.60
N ALA A 149 28.94 -1.04 -17.48
CA ALA A 149 28.21 -2.30 -17.52
C ALA A 149 28.42 -3.12 -16.24
N ALA A 150 29.66 -3.18 -15.74
CA ALA A 150 29.99 -3.85 -14.49
C ALA A 150 29.27 -3.22 -13.28
N GLN A 151 29.16 -1.88 -13.26
CA GLN A 151 28.43 -1.16 -12.21
C GLN A 151 26.93 -1.47 -12.25
N LYS A 152 26.29 -1.34 -13.43
CA LYS A 152 24.86 -1.68 -13.61
C LYS A 152 24.58 -3.14 -13.23
N ALA A 153 25.49 -4.07 -13.55
CA ALA A 153 25.35 -5.46 -13.17
C ALA A 153 25.43 -5.68 -11.64
N ALA A 154 26.28 -4.91 -10.94
CA ALA A 154 26.38 -4.96 -9.49
C ALA A 154 25.13 -4.38 -8.80
N GLU A 155 24.57 -3.29 -9.33
CA GLU A 155 23.32 -2.69 -8.88
C GLU A 155 22.13 -3.66 -9.09
N ALA A 156 21.96 -4.20 -10.30
CA ALA A 156 21.01 -5.26 -10.61
C ALA A 156 21.16 -6.48 -9.68
N GLY A 157 22.40 -6.88 -9.37
CA GLY A 157 22.70 -7.98 -8.45
C GLY A 157 22.25 -7.71 -7.01
N THR A 158 22.21 -6.44 -6.59
CA THR A 158 21.69 -6.04 -5.29
C THR A 158 20.19 -6.23 -5.23
N HIS A 159 19.45 -5.74 -6.23
CA HIS A 159 18.00 -5.93 -6.29
C HIS A 159 17.60 -7.41 -6.46
N LEU A 160 18.37 -8.19 -7.22
CA LEU A 160 18.14 -9.64 -7.34
C LEU A 160 18.19 -10.35 -5.99
N ARG A 161 19.07 -9.92 -5.07
CA ARG A 161 19.12 -10.47 -3.70
C ARG A 161 17.85 -10.16 -2.92
N PHE A 162 17.28 -8.96 -3.09
CA PHE A 162 16.02 -8.60 -2.44
C PHE A 162 14.87 -9.49 -2.92
N ILE A 163 14.74 -9.68 -4.24
CA ILE A 163 13.74 -10.57 -4.82
C ILE A 163 13.91 -12.00 -4.29
N LYS A 164 15.15 -12.52 -4.25
CA LYS A 164 15.45 -13.86 -3.73
C LYS A 164 15.04 -14.01 -2.26
N ASN A 165 15.26 -12.98 -1.44
CA ASN A 165 14.89 -13.00 -0.03
C ASN A 165 13.38 -12.97 0.15
N ALA A 166 12.67 -12.07 -0.56
CA ALA A 166 11.20 -12.03 -0.55
C ALA A 166 10.60 -13.36 -1.02
N TYR A 167 11.06 -13.88 -2.16
CA TYR A 167 10.62 -15.16 -2.73
C TYR A 167 10.84 -16.35 -1.79
N ARG A 168 12.02 -16.46 -1.17
CA ARG A 168 12.30 -17.52 -0.19
C ARG A 168 11.40 -17.45 1.02
N ASN A 169 11.04 -16.24 1.45
CA ASN A 169 10.12 -16.03 2.56
C ASN A 169 8.66 -16.31 2.17
N GLN A 170 8.32 -16.24 0.87
CA GLN A 170 6.94 -16.37 0.36
C GLN A 170 6.55 -17.76 -0.15
N ALA A 171 7.49 -18.46 -0.79
CA ALA A 171 7.13 -19.51 -1.72
C ALA A 171 7.05 -20.92 -1.12
N MET A 172 7.39 -21.13 0.17
CA MET A 172 7.58 -22.49 0.69
C MET A 172 6.75 -22.88 1.91
N HIS A 173 6.07 -21.96 2.60
CA HIS A 173 5.29 -22.32 3.78
C HIS A 173 3.93 -21.62 3.78
N SER A 174 2.88 -22.41 3.60
CA SER A 174 1.46 -22.06 3.82
C SER A 174 1.12 -21.59 5.25
N HIS A 175 2.13 -21.29 6.07
CA HIS A 175 2.06 -21.05 7.52
C HIS A 175 2.81 -19.78 7.96
N SER A 176 3.37 -18.99 7.04
CA SER A 176 4.11 -17.77 7.37
C SER A 176 3.18 -16.56 7.30
N GLU A 177 2.67 -16.11 8.44
CA GLU A 177 2.13 -14.75 8.56
C GLU A 177 3.30 -13.76 8.49
N TYR A 178 3.13 -12.65 7.78
CA TYR A 178 4.10 -11.57 7.77
C TYR A 178 3.78 -10.58 8.90
N ASP A 179 4.82 -10.04 9.52
CA ASP A 179 4.68 -8.93 10.46
C ASP A 179 4.88 -7.58 9.77
N GLU A 180 4.74 -6.50 10.54
CA GLU A 180 4.93 -5.14 10.05
C GLU A 180 6.33 -4.91 9.48
N GLN A 181 7.36 -5.48 10.10
CA GLN A 181 8.74 -5.28 9.71
C GLN A 181 9.03 -5.95 8.37
N ASP A 182 8.55 -7.17 8.18
CA ASP A 182 8.66 -7.88 6.90
C ASP A 182 7.91 -7.16 5.79
N ALA A 183 6.67 -6.74 6.04
CA ALA A 183 5.86 -6.04 5.04
C ALA A 183 6.53 -4.74 4.59
N LYS A 184 7.00 -3.91 5.53
CA LYS A 184 7.71 -2.66 5.22
C LYS A 184 9.00 -2.91 4.43
N ARG A 185 9.76 -3.93 4.82
CA ARG A 185 11.02 -4.27 4.14
C ARG A 185 10.77 -4.72 2.70
N ILE A 186 9.86 -5.68 2.49
CA ILE A 186 9.56 -6.21 1.16
C ILE A 186 8.95 -5.12 0.26
N PHE A 187 8.08 -4.28 0.80
CA PHE A 187 7.51 -3.13 0.08
C PHE A 187 8.59 -2.12 -0.34
N GLY A 188 9.49 -1.74 0.57
CA GLY A 188 10.60 -0.84 0.27
C GLY A 188 11.63 -1.41 -0.71
N ASP A 189 11.92 -2.71 -0.61
CA ASP A 189 12.77 -3.45 -1.54
C ASP A 189 12.17 -3.45 -2.96
N ALA A 190 10.86 -3.68 -3.06
CA ALA A 190 10.13 -3.63 -4.33
C ALA A 190 10.13 -2.22 -4.93
N ARG A 191 9.87 -1.19 -4.12
CA ARG A 191 9.96 0.21 -4.54
C ARG A 191 11.32 0.52 -5.15
N SER A 192 12.38 0.17 -4.45
CA SER A 192 13.75 0.43 -4.89
C SER A 192 14.09 -0.28 -6.21
N LEU A 193 13.64 -1.53 -6.38
CA LEU A 193 13.82 -2.27 -7.64
C LEU A 193 13.06 -1.59 -8.79
N MET A 194 11.79 -1.25 -8.58
CA MET A 194 10.95 -0.69 -9.64
C MET A 194 11.47 0.68 -10.10
N GLN A 195 11.94 1.51 -9.17
CA GLN A 195 12.59 2.80 -9.48
C GLN A 195 13.87 2.61 -10.30
N TYR A 196 14.76 1.70 -9.88
CA TYR A 196 15.95 1.34 -10.66
C TYR A 196 15.60 0.88 -12.09
N LEU A 197 14.55 0.07 -12.24
CA LEU A 197 14.12 -0.42 -13.55
C LEU A 197 13.47 0.66 -14.40
N ALA A 198 12.74 1.60 -13.80
CA ALA A 198 12.15 2.73 -14.51
C ALA A 198 13.25 3.62 -15.12
N GLU A 199 14.28 3.95 -14.34
CA GLU A 199 15.46 4.69 -14.84
C GLU A 199 16.23 3.95 -15.92
N ALA A 200 16.27 2.60 -15.85
CA ALA A 200 16.98 1.77 -16.80
C ALA A 200 16.20 1.47 -18.09
N THR A 201 14.88 1.73 -18.11
CA THR A 201 14.03 1.51 -19.29
C THR A 201 14.12 2.74 -20.19
N PRO A 202 14.58 2.62 -21.45
CA PRO A 202 14.57 3.76 -22.36
C PRO A 202 13.15 4.27 -22.58
N ASP A 203 12.95 5.59 -22.55
CA ASP A 203 11.70 6.26 -22.92
C ASP A 203 11.12 5.58 -24.17
N ARG A 204 9.88 5.09 -24.06
CA ARG A 204 9.13 4.49 -25.16
C ARG A 204 8.44 5.54 -26.02
#